data_AF-A0A845HXV0-F1
#
_entry.id   AF-A0A845HXV0-F1
#
_cell.length_a   1.000
_cell.length_b   1.000
_cell.length_c   1.000
_cell.angle_alpha   90.00
_cell.angle_beta   90.00
_cell.angle_gamma   90.00
#
_symmetry.space_group_name_H-M   'P 1'
#
loop_
_entity.id
_entity.type
_entity.pdbx_description
1 polymer ?
#
loop_
_entity_poly.entity_id
_entity_poly.type
_entity_poly.pdbx_seq_one_letter_code
_entity_poly.pdbx_strand_id
1 'polypeptide(L)'
;GSVQPGLAERAELLQRFQPAQLLESLGAHYDVVMLAAPPLLAQADALAVAALAGAVFLVARAGVTTEAELCDAIRRLNLAGVAPHGVLYNDA
;
A
#
# COMPACT_ATOMS: atom_id res chain seq x y z
N GLY A 1 -16.02 -17.39 -17.21
CA GLY A 1 -15.07 -16.37 -17.65
C GLY A 1 -15.08 -15.26 -16.64
N SER A 2 -14.03 -15.15 -15.82
CA SER A 2 -13.91 -14.10 -14.82
C SER A 2 -13.58 -12.78 -15.54
N VAL A 3 -14.60 -11.95 -15.74
CA VAL A 3 -14.44 -10.56 -16.19
C VAL A 3 -13.59 -9.87 -15.12
N GLN A 4 -12.36 -9.50 -15.47
CA GLN A 4 -11.58 -8.63 -14.58
C GLN A 4 -12.17 -7.22 -14.66
N PRO A 5 -12.55 -6.61 -13.53
CA PRO A 5 -13.10 -5.28 -13.54
C PRO A 5 -12.06 -4.27 -14.04
N GLY A 6 -12.53 -3.32 -14.86
CA GLY A 6 -11.69 -2.28 -15.44
C GLY A 6 -11.15 -1.32 -14.37
N LEU A 7 -10.10 -0.58 -14.73
CA LEU A 7 -9.41 0.37 -13.83
C LEU A 7 -10.36 1.43 -13.25
N ALA A 8 -11.38 1.85 -14.02
CA ALA A 8 -12.43 2.77 -13.58
C ALA A 8 -13.35 2.16 -12.50
N GLU A 9 -13.71 0.89 -12.62
CA GLU A 9 -14.62 0.20 -11.71
C GLU A 9 -13.93 -0.16 -10.38
N ARG A 10 -12.61 -0.43 -10.41
CA ARG A 10 -11.78 -0.55 -9.21
C ARG A 10 -11.66 0.77 -8.46
N ALA A 11 -11.45 1.88 -9.17
CA ALA A 11 -11.42 3.21 -8.58
C ALA A 11 -12.78 3.60 -7.99
N GLU A 12 -13.89 3.29 -8.68
CA GLU A 12 -15.24 3.56 -8.20
C GLU A 12 -15.60 2.72 -6.95
N LEU A 13 -15.15 1.46 -6.88
CA LEU A 13 -15.28 0.64 -5.67
C LEU A 13 -14.52 1.25 -4.48
N LEU A 14 -13.29 1.74 -4.70
CA LEU A 14 -12.54 2.45 -3.67
C LEU A 14 -13.20 3.77 -3.25
N GLN A 15 -13.92 4.43 -4.16
CA GLN A 15 -14.65 5.68 -3.87
C GLN A 15 -15.99 5.44 -3.16
N ARG A 16 -16.67 4.31 -3.40
CA ARG A 16 -17.92 3.93 -2.73
C ARG A 16 -17.70 3.21 -1.40
N PHE A 17 -16.53 2.61 -1.21
CA PHE A 17 -16.09 2.14 0.09
C PHE A 17 -15.68 3.35 0.93
N GLN A 18 -16.06 3.36 2.20
CA GLN A 18 -15.46 4.23 3.20
C GLN A 18 -14.35 3.41 3.88
N PRO A 19 -13.14 3.32 3.29
CA PRO A 19 -12.11 2.40 3.75
C PRO A 19 -11.72 2.65 5.20
N ALA A 20 -11.77 3.90 5.66
CA ALA A 20 -11.54 4.24 7.07
C ALA A 20 -12.55 3.53 8.00
N GLN A 21 -13.86 3.61 7.71
CA GLN A 21 -14.88 2.94 8.52
C GLN A 21 -14.76 1.41 8.49
N LEU A 22 -14.39 0.85 7.33
CA LEU A 22 -14.13 -0.59 7.23
C LEU A 22 -12.95 -0.98 8.13
N LEU A 23 -11.85 -0.23 8.08
CA LEU A 23 -10.66 -0.52 8.89
C LEU A 23 -10.92 -0.35 10.38
N GLU A 24 -11.71 0.65 10.78
CA GLU A 24 -12.18 0.79 12.17
C GLU A 24 -12.99 -0.44 12.61
N SER A 25 -13.92 -0.91 11.76
CA SER A 25 -14.70 -2.10 12.06
C SER A 25 -13.84 -3.36 12.15
N LEU A 26 -12.85 -3.52 11.28
CA LEU A 26 -11.92 -4.65 11.30
C LEU A 26 -11.01 -4.58 12.53
N GLY A 27 -10.54 -3.40 12.92
CA GLY A 27 -9.73 -3.20 14.13
C GLY A 27 -10.48 -3.54 15.42
N ALA A 28 -11.82 -3.52 15.42
CA ALA A 28 -12.62 -3.98 16.55
C ALA A 28 -12.70 -5.53 16.65
N HIS A 29 -12.41 -6.25 15.57
CA HIS A 29 -12.56 -7.71 15.48
C HIS A 29 -11.23 -8.46 15.32
N TYR A 30 -10.16 -7.77 14.91
CA TYR A 30 -8.84 -8.35 14.64
C TYR A 30 -7.75 -7.54 15.32
N ASP A 31 -6.79 -8.22 15.93
CA ASP A 31 -5.62 -7.58 16.55
C ASP A 31 -4.71 -6.90 15.52
N VAL A 32 -4.64 -7.47 14.31
CA VAL A 32 -3.81 -6.98 13.21
C VAL A 32 -4.56 -7.09 11.89
N VAL A 33 -4.56 -6.01 11.11
CA VAL A 33 -5.11 -5.96 9.76
C VAL A 33 -3.98 -5.68 8.78
N MET A 34 -3.71 -6.61 7.87
CA MET A 34 -2.70 -6.44 6.82
C MET A 34 -3.33 -5.89 5.55
N LEU A 35 -2.75 -4.81 5.03
CA LEU A 35 -3.19 -4.18 3.78
C LEU A 35 -2.28 -4.59 2.63
N ALA A 36 -2.87 -5.14 1.57
CA ALA A 36 -2.16 -5.37 0.32
C ALA A 36 -2.16 -4.08 -0.51
N ALA A 37 -0.98 -3.49 -0.70
CA ALA A 37 -0.79 -2.36 -1.60
C ALA A 37 -0.20 -2.82 -2.94
N PRO A 38 -0.56 -2.17 -4.07
CA PRO A 38 0.13 -2.40 -5.33
C PRO A 38 1.59 -1.86 -5.28
N PRO A 39 2.44 -2.16 -6.29
CA PRO A 39 3.81 -1.65 -6.33
C PRO A 39 3.86 -0.11 -6.34
N LEU A 40 4.50 0.46 -5.31
CA LEU A 40 4.52 1.91 -5.05
C LEU A 40 5.08 2.75 -6.20
N LEU A 41 6.11 2.24 -6.89
CA LEU A 41 6.76 2.99 -7.97
C LEU A 41 5.93 3.01 -9.26
N ALA A 42 5.05 2.03 -9.45
CA ALA A 42 4.27 1.85 -10.67
C ALA A 42 2.82 2.34 -10.57
N GLN A 43 2.24 2.39 -9.36
CA GLN A 43 0.82 2.67 -9.16
C GLN A 43 0.60 3.67 -8.02
N ALA A 44 -0.07 4.79 -8.33
CA ALA A 44 -0.37 5.87 -7.38
C ALA A 44 -1.28 5.42 -6.23
N ASP A 45 -2.15 4.42 -6.48
CA ASP A 45 -3.09 3.88 -5.49
C ASP A 45 -2.38 3.31 -4.24
N ALA A 46 -1.10 2.92 -4.35
CA ALA A 46 -0.30 2.48 -3.23
C ALA A 46 -0.17 3.56 -2.13
N LEU A 47 -0.11 4.84 -2.52
CA LEU A 47 -0.05 5.95 -1.56
C LEU A 47 -1.38 6.14 -0.84
N ALA A 48 -2.51 5.95 -1.53
CA ALA A 48 -3.83 6.02 -0.91
C ALA A 48 -4.02 4.91 0.13
N VAL A 49 -3.56 3.69 -0.17
CA VAL A 49 -3.57 2.57 0.79
C VAL A 49 -2.62 2.85 1.95
N ALA A 50 -1.42 3.37 1.69
CA ALA A 50 -0.44 3.72 2.72
C ALA A 50 -0.96 4.79 3.69
N ALA A 51 -1.72 5.77 3.21
CA ALA A 51 -2.33 6.82 4.04
C ALA A 51 -3.41 6.29 5.00
N LEU A 52 -3.99 5.12 4.71
CA LEU A 52 -4.97 4.45 5.57
C LEU A 52 -4.32 3.52 6.59
N ALA A 53 -3.03 3.20 6.42
CA ALA A 53 -2.33 2.24 7.27
C ALA A 53 -1.75 2.91 8.52
N GLY A 54 -1.89 2.25 9.68
CA GLY A 54 -1.23 2.69 10.91
C GLY A 54 0.29 2.49 10.90
N ALA A 55 0.79 1.55 10.09
CA ALA A 55 2.21 1.33 9.85
C ALA A 55 2.45 0.88 8.41
N VAL A 56 3.55 1.37 7.82
CA VAL A 56 3.91 1.09 6.42
C VAL A 56 5.33 0.55 6.36
N PHE A 57 5.50 -0.58 5.70
CA PHE A 57 6.79 -1.21 5.46
C PHE A 57 7.03 -1.34 3.96
N LEU A 58 8.25 -1.02 3.51
CA LEU A 58 8.66 -1.27 2.13
C LEU A 58 9.29 -2.65 2.04
N VAL A 59 8.95 -3.41 1.00
CA VAL A 59 9.58 -4.71 0.74
C VAL A 59 10.60 -4.52 -0.38
N ALA A 60 11.88 -4.75 -0.07
CA ALA A 60 12.97 -4.75 -1.03
C ALA A 60 13.39 -6.19 -1.34
N ARG A 61 13.33 -6.58 -2.62
CA ARG A 61 13.73 -7.92 -3.06
C ARG A 61 15.23 -8.00 -3.31
N ALA A 62 15.88 -9.02 -2.77
CA ALA A 62 17.31 -9.22 -2.90
C ALA A 62 17.75 -9.35 -4.37
N GLY A 63 18.76 -8.56 -4.76
CA GLY A 63 19.27 -8.53 -6.13
C GLY A 63 18.32 -7.96 -7.18
N VAL A 64 17.12 -7.49 -6.79
CA VAL A 64 16.11 -6.94 -7.70
C VAL A 64 15.84 -5.47 -7.38
N THR A 65 15.52 -5.15 -6.13
CA THR A 65 15.24 -3.77 -5.73
C THR A 65 16.54 -3.00 -5.56
N THR A 66 16.68 -1.92 -6.31
CA THR A 66 17.84 -1.04 -6.24
C THR A 66 17.72 -0.02 -5.09
N GLU A 67 18.86 0.49 -4.63
CA GLU A 67 18.88 1.57 -3.63
C GLU A 67 18.16 2.83 -4.14
N ALA A 68 18.29 3.15 -5.43
CA ALA A 68 17.64 4.30 -6.05
C ALA A 68 16.11 4.17 -6.02
N GLU A 69 15.57 2.99 -6.34
CA GLU A 69 14.14 2.68 -6.26
C GLU A 69 13.63 2.78 -4.82
N LEU A 70 14.40 2.28 -3.85
CA LEU A 70 14.03 2.36 -2.43
C LEU A 70 14.02 3.82 -1.94
N CYS A 71 15.02 4.62 -2.33
CA CYS A 71 15.08 6.05 -2.03
C CYS A 71 13.90 6.82 -2.65
N ASP A 72 13.54 6.51 -3.89
CA ASP A 72 12.39 7.15 -4.56
C ASP A 72 11.07 6.75 -3.88
N ALA A 73 10.91 5.48 -3.51
CA ALA A 73 9.77 5.00 -2.74
C ALA A 73 9.59 5.76 -1.41
N ILE A 74 10.67 5.88 -0.63
CA ILE A 74 10.68 6.63 0.64
C ILE A 74 10.32 8.11 0.38
N ARG A 75 10.88 8.72 -0.65
CA ARG A 75 10.59 10.12 -1.01
C ARG A 75 9.11 10.32 -1.33
N ARG A 76 8.49 9.43 -2.12
CA ARG A 76 7.07 9.51 -2.48
C ARG A 76 6.15 9.36 -1.27
N LEU A 77 6.47 8.42 -0.37
CA LEU A 77 5.74 8.27 0.89
C LEU A 77 5.82 9.54 1.74
N ASN A 78 7.02 10.11 1.91
CA ASN A 78 7.20 11.34 2.68
C ASN A 78 6.45 12.53 2.07
N LEU A 79 6.44 12.66 0.73
CA LEU A 79 5.66 13.70 0.04
C LEU A 79 4.15 13.53 0.26
N ALA A 80 3.67 12.31 0.47
CA ALA A 80 2.28 12.00 0.83
C ALA A 80 2.00 12.11 2.34
N GLY A 81 2.99 12.55 3.14
CA GLY A 81 2.85 12.65 4.60
C GLY A 81 2.93 11.32 5.34
N VAL A 82 3.38 10.25 4.67
CA VAL A 82 3.53 8.91 5.25
C VAL A 82 5.00 8.62 5.49
N ALA A 83 5.39 8.35 6.73
CA ALA A 83 6.75 7.90 7.04
C ALA A 83 6.79 6.36 7.07
N PRO A 84 7.61 5.69 6.24
CA PRO A 84 7.78 4.25 6.33
C PRO A 84 8.44 3.89 7.66
N HIS A 85 7.92 2.86 8.31
CA HIS A 85 8.39 2.35 9.61
C HIS A 85 9.66 1.51 9.46
N GLY A 86 9.92 1.00 8.26
CA GLY A 86 11.12 0.24 7.96
C GLY A 86 11.09 -0.37 6.57
N VAL A 87 12.19 -1.05 6.25
CA VAL A 87 12.36 -1.81 5.02
C VAL A 87 12.55 -3.28 5.40
N LEU A 88 11.72 -4.13 4.81
CA LEU A 88 11.83 -5.58 4.90
C LEU A 88 12.64 -6.05 3.69
N TYR A 89 13.80 -6.64 3.96
CA TYR A 89 14.59 -7.30 2.93
C TYR A 89 14.04 -8.71 2.74
N ASN A 90 13.62 -9.03 1.51
CA ASN A 90 13.00 -10.30 1.16
C ASN A 90 13.82 -11.03 0.11
N ASP A 91 13.71 -12.38 0.09
CA ASP A 91 14.44 -13.34 -0.75
C ASP A 91 15.79 -13.83 -0.13
N ALA A 92 15.69 -14.60 0.96
CA ALA A 92 16.69 -15.60 1.38
C ALA A 92 16.36 -16.97 0.77
#